data_AF-S6A5I8-F1
#
_entry.id   AF-S6A5I8-F1
#
_cell.length_a   1.000
_cell.length_b   1.000
_cell.length_c   1.000
_cell.angle_alpha   90.00
_cell.angle_beta   90.00
_cell.angle_gamma   90.00
#
_symmetry.space_group_name_H-M   'P 1'
#
loop_
_entity.id
_entity.type
_entity.pdbx_description
1 polymer ?
#
loop_
_entity_poly.entity_id
_entity_poly.type
_entity_poly.pdbx_seq_one_letter_code
_entity_poly.pdbx_strand_id
1 'polypeptide(L)'
;MKDLKLLARNPRMLAYIVYYMNVVPLMIIFSFMRGSKTALIIPSLSLFMAGFAGAGAGYFYVAEGEGSLLLYVLPVTRGWLARRKAATCLVFSLPTMAIIATLGYVFGEPSIAVTGIIIFLLGAIGSSVAFSFLAARGLPRSPAVWTNETLREGYAGAQIIGLLFVIGLFLVSAFPVFVSEAQGFHSSLLMALSASIAFFLVGLATIKVKDEPL
;
A
#
# COMPACT_ATOMS: atom_id res chain seq x y z
N MET A 1 -1.69 2.70 -19.69
CA MET A 1 -0.96 3.63 -18.81
C MET A 1 -1.47 5.07 -18.99
N LYS A 2 -2.71 5.38 -18.56
CA LYS A 2 -3.25 6.75 -18.55
C LYS A 2 -2.70 7.52 -17.35
N ASP A 3 -2.80 6.92 -16.16
CA ASP A 3 -2.38 7.53 -14.90
C ASP A 3 -0.90 7.94 -14.91
N LEU A 4 -0.01 7.12 -15.47
CA LEU A 4 1.40 7.49 -15.63
C LEU A 4 1.58 8.72 -16.54
N LYS A 5 0.79 8.84 -17.62
CA LYS A 5 0.83 10.01 -18.51
C LYS A 5 0.28 11.26 -17.82
N LEU A 6 -0.77 11.12 -17.01
CA LEU A 6 -1.32 12.22 -16.22
C LEU A 6 -0.31 12.69 -15.17
N LEU A 7 0.33 11.76 -14.47
CA LEU A 7 1.35 12.05 -13.47
C LEU A 7 2.63 12.62 -14.07
N ALA A 8 3.05 12.18 -15.26
CA ALA A 8 4.19 12.76 -15.95
C ALA A 8 3.97 14.24 -16.31
N ARG A 9 2.72 14.66 -16.51
CA ARG A 9 2.36 16.08 -16.71
C ARG A 9 2.32 16.88 -15.40
N ASN A 10 2.28 16.19 -14.26
CA ASN A 10 2.31 16.79 -12.92
C ASN A 10 3.43 16.17 -12.07
N PRO A 11 4.70 16.56 -12.32
CA PRO A 11 5.86 15.93 -11.68
C PRO A 11 5.83 16.04 -10.15
N ARG A 12 5.17 17.07 -9.60
CA ARG A 12 4.99 17.23 -8.16
C ARG A 12 4.12 16.11 -7.57
N MET A 13 3.00 15.75 -8.21
CA MET A 13 2.17 14.63 -7.76
C MET A 13 2.89 13.29 -7.91
N LEU A 14 3.62 13.08 -9.01
CA LEU A 14 4.43 11.89 -9.18
C LEU A 14 5.46 11.74 -8.06
N ALA A 15 6.14 12.84 -7.70
CA ALA A 15 7.08 12.85 -6.59
C ALA A 15 6.42 12.49 -5.25
N TYR A 16 5.22 12.99 -4.95
CA TYR A 16 4.50 12.60 -3.73
C TYR A 16 4.16 11.11 -3.71
N ILE A 17 3.69 10.54 -4.83
CA ILE A 17 3.38 9.11 -4.93
C ILE A 17 4.63 8.27 -4.67
N VAL A 18 5.73 8.58 -5.35
CA VAL A 18 7.01 7.90 -5.15
C VAL A 18 7.50 8.06 -3.72
N TYR A 19 7.38 9.26 -3.15
CA TYR A 19 7.83 9.56 -1.81
C TYR A 19 7.06 8.75 -0.75
N TYR A 20 5.74 8.79 -0.76
CA TYR A 20 4.92 8.10 0.24
C TYR A 20 4.89 6.58 0.05
N MET A 21 4.86 6.08 -1.18
CA MET A 21 4.76 4.64 -1.43
C MET A 21 6.10 3.90 -1.34
N ASN A 22 7.21 4.58 -1.65
CA ASN A 22 8.53 3.95 -1.73
C ASN A 22 9.52 4.61 -0.77
N VAL A 23 9.78 5.92 -0.88
CA VAL A 23 10.90 6.56 -0.15
C VAL A 23 10.72 6.51 1.37
N VAL A 24 9.57 6.94 1.89
CA VAL A 24 9.28 6.95 3.34
C VAL A 24 9.44 5.56 3.95
N PRO A 25 8.77 4.50 3.43
CA PRO A 25 8.89 3.21 4.05
C PRO A 25 10.28 2.58 3.83
N LEU A 26 10.99 2.89 2.73
CA LEU A 26 12.39 2.49 2.54
C LEU A 26 13.34 3.13 3.56
N MET A 27 13.20 4.42 3.85
CA MET A 27 14.01 5.10 4.87
C MET A 27 13.90 4.41 6.24
N ILE A 28 12.70 3.95 6.58
CA ILE A 28 12.44 3.20 7.80
C ILE A 28 13.14 1.84 7.73
N ILE A 29 13.00 1.09 6.63
CA ILE A 29 13.71 -0.20 6.43
C ILE A 29 15.21 -0.04 6.62
N PHE A 30 15.85 0.91 5.93
CA PHE A 30 17.30 1.10 5.98
C PHE A 30 17.81 1.37 7.40
N SER A 31 16.97 1.92 8.27
CA SER A 31 17.30 2.13 9.69
C SER A 31 17.40 0.82 10.48
N PHE A 32 16.68 -0.22 10.08
CA PHE A 32 16.72 -1.56 10.69
C PHE A 32 17.76 -2.49 10.08
N MET A 33 18.38 -2.12 8.95
CA MET A 33 19.38 -2.96 8.26
C MET A 33 20.80 -2.86 8.85
N ARG A 34 20.91 -2.77 10.17
CA ARG A 34 22.19 -2.70 10.88
C ARG A 34 22.41 -3.99 11.66
N GLY A 35 23.34 -4.82 11.18
CA GLY A 35 23.82 -6.01 11.89
C GLY A 35 23.20 -7.33 11.44
N SER A 36 23.51 -8.40 12.19
CA SER A 36 23.20 -9.80 11.86
C SER A 36 21.71 -10.14 11.88
N LYS A 37 20.86 -9.30 12.49
CA LYS A 37 19.41 -9.55 12.64
C LYS A 37 18.59 -9.15 11.41
N THR A 38 19.22 -8.54 10.40
CA THR A 38 18.54 -8.01 9.21
C THR A 38 17.71 -9.07 8.49
N ALA A 39 18.25 -10.28 8.31
CA ALA A 39 17.56 -11.39 7.65
C ALA A 39 16.30 -11.84 8.39
N LEU A 40 16.33 -11.79 9.72
CA LEU A 40 15.28 -12.33 10.58
C LEU A 40 14.02 -11.46 10.57
N ILE A 41 14.17 -10.16 10.33
CA ILE A 41 13.04 -9.21 10.30
C ILE A 41 12.44 -9.00 8.91
N ILE A 42 12.99 -9.62 7.86
CA ILE A 42 12.53 -9.45 6.48
C ILE A 42 11.03 -9.77 6.30
N PRO A 43 10.45 -10.83 6.92
CA PRO A 43 9.00 -11.05 6.85
C PRO A 43 8.19 -9.86 7.36
N SER A 44 8.56 -9.29 8.50
CA SER A 44 7.90 -8.11 9.07
C SER A 44 8.09 -6.86 8.22
N LEU A 45 9.31 -6.63 7.70
CA LEU A 45 9.58 -5.52 6.78
C LEU A 45 8.77 -5.66 5.49
N SER A 46 8.57 -6.89 5.01
CA SER A 46 7.75 -7.17 3.83
C SER A 46 6.30 -6.74 4.05
N LEU A 47 5.71 -7.14 5.18
CA LEU A 47 4.37 -6.70 5.59
C LEU A 47 4.29 -5.17 5.72
N PHE A 48 5.30 -4.55 6.34
CA PHE A 48 5.35 -3.10 6.53
C PHE A 48 5.28 -2.36 5.19
N MET A 49 6.16 -2.71 4.24
CA MET A 49 6.16 -2.10 2.91
C MET A 49 4.87 -2.35 2.14
N ALA A 50 4.33 -3.55 2.27
CA ALA A 50 3.06 -3.92 1.64
C ALA A 50 1.93 -3.00 2.08
N GLY A 51 1.91 -2.63 3.36
CA GLY A 51 0.94 -1.70 3.92
C GLY A 51 1.03 -0.29 3.32
N PHE A 52 2.20 0.16 2.86
CA PHE A 52 2.38 1.45 2.19
C PHE A 52 2.05 1.43 0.69
N ALA A 53 1.83 0.26 0.08
CA ALA A 53 1.50 0.16 -1.34
C ALA A 53 0.24 0.95 -1.73
N GLY A 54 -0.75 1.07 -0.85
CA GLY A 54 -1.96 1.87 -1.08
C GLY A 54 -1.84 3.35 -0.69
N ALA A 55 -0.75 3.79 -0.07
CA ALA A 55 -0.63 5.14 0.50
C ALA A 55 -0.71 6.25 -0.56
N GLY A 56 -0.38 5.94 -1.82
CA GLY A 56 -0.49 6.87 -2.94
C GLY A 56 -1.88 6.97 -3.57
N ALA A 57 -2.85 6.16 -3.13
CA ALA A 57 -4.14 5.99 -3.80
C ALA A 57 -4.84 7.33 -4.10
N GLY A 58 -4.98 8.20 -3.09
CA GLY A 58 -5.65 9.50 -3.24
C GLY A 58 -5.05 10.40 -4.33
N TYR A 59 -3.73 10.39 -4.48
CA TYR A 59 -3.05 11.22 -5.50
C TYR A 59 -3.39 10.77 -6.92
N PHE A 60 -3.67 9.48 -7.16
CA PHE A 60 -4.11 9.03 -8.48
C PHE A 60 -5.53 9.49 -8.84
N TYR A 61 -6.35 9.84 -7.85
CA TYR A 61 -7.66 10.48 -8.09
C TYR A 61 -7.47 11.97 -8.35
N VAL A 62 -6.72 12.68 -7.50
CA VAL A 62 -6.47 14.12 -7.67
C VAL A 62 -5.77 14.42 -9.01
N ALA A 63 -4.94 13.51 -9.51
CA ALA A 63 -4.27 13.64 -10.81
C ALA A 63 -5.24 13.69 -12.01
N GLU A 64 -6.50 13.26 -11.86
CA GLU A 64 -7.52 13.41 -12.90
C GLU A 64 -7.96 14.88 -13.08
N GLY A 65 -7.88 15.70 -12.02
CA GLY A 65 -8.19 17.12 -12.05
C GLY A 65 -9.56 17.41 -12.67
N GLU A 66 -9.62 18.37 -13.60
CA GLU A 66 -10.87 18.74 -14.31
C GLU A 66 -11.47 17.57 -15.12
N GLY A 67 -10.66 16.59 -15.50
CA GLY A 67 -11.11 15.37 -16.18
C GLY A 67 -12.03 14.50 -15.32
N SER A 68 -12.12 14.74 -14.01
CA SER A 68 -13.05 14.05 -13.13
C SER A 68 -14.51 14.35 -13.44
N LEU A 69 -14.83 15.55 -13.93
CA LEU A 69 -16.21 15.94 -14.25
C LEU A 69 -16.83 15.03 -15.31
N LEU A 70 -16.03 14.63 -16.30
CA LEU A 70 -16.47 13.70 -17.35
C LEU A 70 -16.80 12.31 -16.78
N LEU A 71 -16.11 11.88 -15.71
CA LEU A 71 -16.33 10.56 -15.11
C LEU A 71 -17.70 10.43 -14.43
N TYR A 72 -18.33 11.54 -14.03
CA TYR A 72 -19.69 11.55 -13.48
C TYR A 72 -20.78 11.37 -14.54
N VAL A 73 -20.48 11.64 -15.81
CA VAL A 73 -21.45 11.50 -16.92
C VAL A 73 -21.36 10.12 -17.58
N LEU A 74 -20.25 9.42 -17.37
CA LEU A 74 -20.03 8.07 -17.87
C LEU A 74 -20.64 7.02 -16.92
N PRO A 75 -21.00 5.82 -17.41
CA PRO A 75 -21.52 4.73 -16.58
C PRO A 75 -20.37 4.06 -15.79
N VAL A 76 -19.69 4.84 -14.96
CA VAL A 76 -18.56 4.42 -14.14
C VAL A 76 -19.01 4.36 -12.68
N THR A 77 -18.68 3.25 -12.01
CA THR A 77 -18.95 3.10 -10.57
C THR A 77 -17.70 3.43 -9.76
N ARG A 78 -17.91 3.82 -8.51
CA ARG A 78 -16.82 4.05 -7.54
C ARG A 78 -15.96 2.79 -7.36
N GLY A 79 -16.61 1.62 -7.31
CA GLY A 79 -15.92 0.32 -7.21
C GLY A 79 -15.05 0.02 -8.43
N TRP A 80 -15.52 0.33 -9.64
CA TRP A 80 -14.71 0.19 -10.85
C TRP A 80 -13.47 1.08 -10.81
N LEU A 81 -13.63 2.34 -10.40
CA LEU A 81 -12.53 3.29 -10.31
C LEU A 81 -11.52 2.85 -9.24
N ALA A 82 -11.99 2.42 -8.06
CA ALA A 82 -11.16 1.90 -6.99
C ALA A 82 -10.30 0.71 -7.44
N ARG A 83 -10.86 -0.25 -8.18
CA ARG A 83 -10.10 -1.39 -8.72
C ARG A 83 -9.01 -0.94 -9.69
N ARG A 84 -9.29 0.04 -10.56
CA ARG A 84 -8.30 0.59 -11.51
C ARG A 84 -7.17 1.34 -10.81
N LYS A 85 -7.48 2.12 -9.77
CA LYS A 85 -6.46 2.85 -9.00
C LYS A 85 -5.66 1.90 -8.10
N ALA A 86 -6.28 0.85 -7.55
CA ALA A 86 -5.57 -0.19 -6.80
C ALA A 86 -4.56 -0.94 -7.68
N ALA A 87 -4.94 -1.31 -8.91
CA ALA A 87 -4.00 -1.93 -9.85
C ALA A 87 -2.81 -1.00 -10.17
N THR A 88 -3.06 0.31 -10.27
CA THR A 88 -2.00 1.29 -10.49
C THR A 88 -1.08 1.39 -9.26
N CYS A 89 -1.63 1.39 -8.05
CA CYS A 89 -0.85 1.34 -6.80
C CYS A 89 0.11 0.12 -6.79
N LEU A 90 -0.39 -1.06 -7.17
CA LEU A 90 0.42 -2.29 -7.25
C LEU A 90 1.58 -2.16 -8.24
N VAL A 91 1.35 -1.54 -9.40
CA VAL A 91 2.44 -1.32 -10.38
C VAL A 91 3.52 -0.40 -9.80
N PHE A 92 3.12 0.65 -9.09
CA PHE A 92 4.04 1.58 -8.44
C PHE A 92 4.75 1.00 -7.21
N SER A 93 4.29 -0.13 -6.67
CA SER A 93 4.91 -0.81 -5.54
C SER A 93 5.88 -1.94 -5.96
N LEU A 94 5.96 -2.27 -7.25
CA LEU A 94 6.92 -3.25 -7.77
C LEU A 94 8.40 -2.94 -7.46
N PRO A 95 8.89 -1.68 -7.52
CA PRO A 95 10.28 -1.38 -7.15
C PRO A 95 10.57 -1.75 -5.68
N THR A 96 9.61 -1.51 -4.80
CA THR A 96 9.69 -1.89 -3.39
C THR A 96 9.73 -3.41 -3.22
N MET A 97 8.90 -4.16 -3.96
CA MET A 97 8.94 -5.62 -3.97
C MET A 97 10.32 -6.14 -4.39
N ALA A 98 10.90 -5.57 -5.45
CA ALA A 98 12.21 -5.94 -5.95
C ALA A 98 13.29 -5.71 -4.88
N ILE A 99 13.24 -4.57 -4.17
CA ILE A 99 14.16 -4.28 -3.07
C ILE A 99 14.02 -5.34 -1.96
N ILE A 100 12.80 -5.66 -1.52
CA ILE A 100 12.58 -6.69 -0.49
C ILE A 100 13.15 -8.05 -0.95
N ALA A 101 12.90 -8.44 -2.19
CA ALA A 101 13.42 -9.68 -2.74
C ALA A 101 14.96 -9.70 -2.73
N THR A 102 15.59 -8.60 -3.14
CA THR A 102 17.05 -8.45 -3.11
C THR A 102 17.57 -8.52 -1.68
N LEU A 103 16.95 -7.84 -0.73
CA LEU A 103 17.36 -7.88 0.68
C LEU A 103 17.22 -9.30 1.26
N GLY A 104 16.12 -9.98 0.95
CA GLY A 104 15.89 -11.38 1.32
C GLY A 104 16.99 -12.30 0.84
N TYR A 105 17.40 -12.12 -0.41
CA TYR A 105 18.43 -12.93 -1.04
C TYR A 105 19.84 -12.62 -0.55
N VAL A 106 20.18 -11.34 -0.38
CA VAL A 106 21.54 -10.89 -0.01
C VAL A 106 21.84 -11.15 1.46
N PHE A 107 20.87 -10.89 2.35
CA PHE A 107 21.10 -11.01 3.80
C PHE A 107 20.64 -12.35 4.38
N GLY A 108 19.79 -13.09 3.66
CA GLY A 108 19.20 -14.34 4.14
C GLY A 108 19.40 -15.49 3.16
N GLU A 109 18.35 -16.30 3.01
CA GLU A 109 18.31 -17.42 2.08
C GLU A 109 17.28 -17.17 0.96
N PRO A 110 17.37 -17.87 -0.18
CA PRO A 110 16.37 -17.76 -1.25
C PRO A 110 14.92 -17.99 -0.76
N SER A 111 14.73 -18.84 0.25
CA SER A 111 13.44 -19.09 0.90
C SER A 111 12.86 -17.85 1.57
N ILE A 112 13.70 -17.02 2.20
CA ILE A 112 13.31 -15.75 2.85
C ILE A 112 12.89 -14.74 1.80
N ALA A 113 13.62 -14.65 0.68
CA ALA A 113 13.25 -13.78 -0.43
C ALA A 113 11.87 -14.13 -1.01
N VAL A 114 11.64 -15.42 -1.31
CA VAL A 114 10.34 -15.89 -1.83
C VAL A 114 9.22 -15.61 -0.84
N THR A 115 9.43 -15.89 0.45
CA THR A 115 8.40 -15.65 1.46
C THR A 115 8.11 -14.16 1.66
N GLY A 116 9.14 -13.32 1.63
CA GLY A 116 8.99 -11.87 1.64
C GLY A 116 8.16 -11.35 0.46
N ILE A 117 8.39 -11.87 -0.75
CA ILE A 117 7.56 -11.54 -1.93
C ILE A 117 6.10 -11.93 -1.71
N ILE A 118 5.83 -13.13 -1.19
CA ILE A 118 4.45 -13.61 -0.95
C ILE A 118 3.73 -12.71 0.07
N ILE A 119 4.39 -12.44 1.21
CA ILE A 119 3.88 -11.54 2.25
C ILE A 119 3.62 -10.15 1.65
N PHE A 120 4.58 -9.64 0.88
CA PHE A 120 4.45 -8.34 0.23
C PHE A 120 3.26 -8.29 -0.73
N LEU A 121 3.10 -9.26 -1.63
CA LEU A 121 2.03 -9.26 -2.62
C LEU A 121 0.65 -9.32 -1.95
N LEU A 122 0.47 -10.20 -0.96
CA LEU A 122 -0.78 -10.32 -0.21
C LEU A 122 -1.14 -9.00 0.48
N GLY A 123 -0.19 -8.43 1.24
CA GLY A 123 -0.40 -7.17 1.92
C GLY A 123 -0.59 -5.99 0.96
N ALA A 124 0.13 -5.96 -0.16
CA ALA A 124 0.09 -4.85 -1.11
C ALA A 124 -1.22 -4.84 -1.89
N ILE A 125 -1.78 -6.02 -2.23
CA ILE A 125 -3.12 -6.12 -2.82
C ILE A 125 -4.16 -5.63 -1.81
N GLY A 126 -4.09 -6.12 -0.57
CA GLY A 126 -4.99 -5.69 0.51
C GLY A 126 -4.97 -4.17 0.72
N SER A 127 -3.75 -3.61 0.88
CA SER A 127 -3.51 -2.18 1.04
C SER A 127 -4.06 -1.38 -0.13
N SER A 128 -3.61 -1.71 -1.35
CA SER A 128 -3.95 -0.96 -2.56
C SER A 128 -5.45 -0.89 -2.78
N VAL A 129 -6.15 -2.00 -2.53
CA VAL A 129 -7.61 -2.06 -2.62
C VAL A 129 -8.25 -1.24 -1.51
N ALA A 130 -7.87 -1.45 -0.25
CA ALA A 130 -8.47 -0.75 0.89
C ALA A 130 -8.33 0.78 0.76
N PHE A 131 -7.12 1.29 0.54
CA PHE A 131 -6.89 2.73 0.39
C PHE A 131 -7.55 3.31 -0.87
N SER A 132 -7.61 2.55 -1.98
CA SER A 132 -8.29 3.02 -3.19
C SER A 132 -9.81 3.08 -3.02
N PHE A 133 -10.41 2.14 -2.28
CA PHE A 133 -11.82 2.18 -1.94
C PHE A 133 -12.15 3.29 -0.95
N LEU A 134 -11.29 3.51 0.05
CA LEU A 134 -11.43 4.64 0.97
C LEU A 134 -11.36 5.97 0.21
N ALA A 135 -10.42 6.12 -0.72
CA ALA A 135 -10.33 7.30 -1.58
C ALA A 135 -11.59 7.47 -2.45
N ALA A 136 -12.07 6.40 -3.09
CA ALA A 136 -13.30 6.43 -3.89
C ALA A 136 -14.55 6.81 -3.08
N ARG A 137 -14.63 6.37 -1.82
CA ARG A 137 -15.72 6.75 -0.89
C ARG A 137 -15.65 8.21 -0.47
N GLY A 138 -14.44 8.74 -0.32
CA GLY A 138 -14.21 10.15 -0.03
C GLY A 138 -14.53 11.11 -1.19
N LEU A 139 -14.82 10.60 -2.39
CA LEU A 139 -15.17 11.45 -3.52
C LEU A 139 -16.56 12.10 -3.35
N PRO A 140 -16.73 13.35 -3.80
CA PRO A 140 -18.02 14.04 -3.78
C PRO A 140 -19.07 13.27 -4.60
N ARG A 141 -20.33 13.29 -4.17
CA ARG A 141 -21.46 12.64 -4.88
C ARG A 141 -22.03 13.49 -6.01
N SER A 142 -21.83 14.79 -5.95
CA SER A 142 -22.13 15.69 -7.05
C SER A 142 -20.92 15.84 -7.96
N PRO A 143 -21.12 16.15 -9.26
CA PRO A 143 -20.02 16.44 -10.17
C PRO A 143 -19.13 17.56 -9.63
N ALA A 144 -17.87 17.23 -9.36
CA ALA A 144 -16.88 18.18 -8.88
C ALA A 144 -15.47 17.80 -9.36
N VAL A 145 -14.59 18.80 -9.40
CA VAL A 145 -13.16 18.63 -9.67
C VAL A 145 -12.52 17.97 -8.46
N TRP A 146 -11.79 16.87 -8.66
CA TRP A 146 -11.13 16.19 -7.55
C TRP A 146 -9.82 16.89 -7.19
N THR A 147 -9.83 17.56 -6.04
CA THR A 147 -8.67 18.21 -5.44
C THR A 147 -8.29 17.54 -4.13
N ASN A 148 -7.10 17.86 -3.61
CA ASN A 148 -6.69 17.41 -2.27
C ASN A 148 -7.67 17.85 -1.18
N GLU A 149 -8.34 18.99 -1.34
CA GLU A 149 -9.34 19.50 -0.39
C GLU A 149 -10.60 18.66 -0.42
N THR A 150 -11.14 18.38 -1.61
CA THR A 150 -12.35 17.55 -1.75
C THR A 150 -12.17 16.14 -1.21
N LEU A 151 -10.95 15.57 -1.31
CA LEU A 151 -10.63 14.27 -0.75
C LEU A 151 -10.32 14.33 0.76
N ARG A 152 -9.77 15.44 1.27
CA ARG A 152 -9.28 15.54 2.67
C ARG A 152 -10.35 15.27 3.70
N GLU A 153 -11.57 15.76 3.49
CA GLU A 153 -12.65 15.71 4.47
C GLU A 153 -13.09 14.28 4.83
N GLY A 154 -12.98 13.32 3.90
CA GLY A 154 -13.38 11.93 4.13
C GLY A 154 -12.22 10.91 4.17
N TYR A 155 -11.07 11.24 3.59
CA TYR A 155 -9.99 10.28 3.35
C TYR A 155 -8.81 10.42 4.32
N ALA A 156 -8.45 11.64 4.73
CA ALA A 156 -7.19 11.88 5.43
C ALA A 156 -7.12 11.17 6.79
N GLY A 157 -8.19 11.23 7.58
CA GLY A 157 -8.26 10.54 8.88
C GLY A 157 -8.16 9.02 8.75
N ALA A 158 -8.92 8.44 7.81
CA ALA A 158 -8.87 7.00 7.53
C ALA A 158 -7.49 6.56 7.03
N GLN A 159 -6.81 7.40 6.24
CA GLN A 159 -5.47 7.13 5.76
C GLN A 159 -4.46 7.08 6.91
N ILE A 160 -4.49 8.05 7.82
CA ILE A 160 -3.61 8.10 9.00
C ILE A 160 -3.85 6.88 9.89
N ILE A 161 -5.10 6.56 10.20
CA ILE A 161 -5.45 5.38 11.01
C ILE A 161 -4.95 4.09 10.35
N GLY A 162 -5.14 3.96 9.03
CA GLY A 162 -4.66 2.82 8.27
C GLY A 162 -3.12 2.67 8.32
N LEU A 163 -2.39 3.78 8.21
CA LEU A 163 -0.93 3.76 8.31
C LEU A 163 -0.44 3.42 9.74
N LEU A 164 -1.08 3.98 10.77
CA LEU A 164 -0.78 3.63 12.16
C LEU A 164 -1.05 2.15 12.44
N PHE A 165 -2.11 1.60 11.87
CA PHE A 165 -2.42 0.18 11.97
C PHE A 165 -1.34 -0.70 11.31
N VAL A 166 -0.88 -0.33 10.11
CA VAL A 166 0.24 -1.02 9.43
C VAL A 166 1.52 -0.97 10.27
N ILE A 167 1.85 0.19 10.84
CA ILE A 167 3.00 0.34 11.74
C ILE A 167 2.86 -0.57 12.97
N GLY A 168 1.68 -0.62 13.58
CA GLY A 168 1.39 -1.50 14.71
C GLY A 168 1.60 -2.98 14.36
N LEU A 169 1.08 -3.44 13.21
CA LEU A 169 1.27 -4.81 12.73
C LEU A 169 2.75 -5.15 12.47
N PHE A 170 3.50 -4.20 11.92
CA PHE A 170 4.94 -4.35 11.76
C PHE A 170 5.63 -4.57 13.11
N LEU A 171 5.38 -3.69 14.10
CA LEU A 171 6.01 -3.79 15.41
C LEU A 171 5.65 -5.11 16.11
N VAL A 172 4.38 -5.51 16.06
CA VAL A 172 3.90 -6.77 16.65
C VAL A 172 4.54 -7.98 15.97
N SER A 173 4.65 -7.99 14.65
CA SER A 173 5.29 -9.10 13.93
C SER A 173 6.81 -9.14 14.08
N ALA A 174 7.47 -7.99 14.25
CA ALA A 174 8.92 -7.90 14.40
C ALA A 174 9.39 -8.20 15.83
N PHE A 175 8.53 -7.95 16.84
CA PHE A 175 8.83 -8.10 18.26
C PHE A 175 9.46 -9.45 18.64
N PRO A 176 8.98 -10.63 18.18
CA PRO A 176 9.58 -11.91 18.53
C PRO A 176 11.07 -12.02 18.18
N VAL A 177 11.50 -11.43 17.06
CA VAL A 177 12.91 -11.45 16.64
C VAL A 177 13.81 -10.67 17.60
N PHE A 178 13.29 -9.59 18.19
CA PHE A 178 14.04 -8.80 19.16
C PHE A 178 14.16 -9.49 20.53
N VAL A 179 13.23 -10.38 20.86
CA VAL A 179 13.20 -11.10 22.14
C VAL A 179 13.99 -12.41 22.10
N SER A 180 13.83 -13.23 21.05
CA SER A 180 14.37 -14.60 20.99
C SER A 180 15.12 -14.94 19.69
N GLU A 181 15.47 -13.91 18.91
CA GLU A 181 16.29 -14.00 17.69
C GLU A 181 15.88 -15.15 16.75
N ALA A 182 16.67 -16.22 16.68
CA ALA A 182 16.46 -17.34 15.78
C ALA A 182 15.15 -18.09 16.06
N GLN A 183 14.77 -18.25 17.33
CA GLN A 183 13.47 -18.86 17.68
C GLN A 183 12.31 -17.91 17.37
N GLY A 184 12.55 -16.60 17.48
CA GLY A 184 11.59 -15.55 17.16
C GLY A 184 11.28 -15.41 15.67
N PHE A 185 12.17 -15.87 14.79
CA PHE A 185 11.99 -15.82 13.34
C PHE A 185 10.71 -16.51 12.87
N HIS A 186 10.47 -17.75 13.31
CA HIS A 186 9.29 -18.51 12.89
C HIS A 186 7.99 -17.84 13.35
N SER A 187 7.96 -17.31 14.57
CA SER A 187 6.81 -16.55 15.07
C SER A 187 6.59 -15.28 14.25
N SER A 188 7.65 -14.53 13.96
CA SER A 188 7.59 -13.33 13.13
C SER A 188 7.06 -13.62 11.73
N LEU A 189 7.56 -14.67 11.10
CA LEU A 189 7.11 -15.16 9.79
C LEU A 189 5.61 -15.46 9.79
N LEU A 190 5.13 -16.24 10.76
CA LEU A 190 3.73 -16.62 10.87
C LEU A 190 2.84 -15.41 11.14
N MET A 191 3.27 -14.50 11.99
CA MET A 191 2.54 -13.25 12.28
C MET A 191 2.48 -12.35 11.04
N ALA A 192 3.59 -12.18 10.33
CA ALA A 192 3.63 -11.37 9.12
C ALA A 192 2.76 -11.95 7.99
N LEU A 193 2.81 -13.27 7.81
CA LEU A 193 2.00 -13.97 6.82
C LEU A 193 0.51 -13.92 7.16
N SER A 194 0.13 -14.24 8.39
CA SER A 194 -1.28 -14.19 8.84
C SER A 194 -1.85 -12.78 8.77
N ALA A 195 -1.09 -11.77 9.17
CA ALA A 195 -1.49 -10.37 9.02
C ALA A 195 -1.67 -9.98 7.54
N SER A 196 -0.78 -10.42 6.65
CA SER A 196 -0.89 -10.14 5.21
C SER A 196 -2.11 -10.82 4.59
N ILE A 197 -2.42 -12.07 4.98
CA ILE A 197 -3.63 -12.78 4.56
C ILE A 197 -4.87 -12.05 5.08
N ALA A 198 -4.90 -11.68 6.36
CA ALA A 198 -6.02 -10.93 6.94
C ALA A 198 -6.23 -9.60 6.19
N PHE A 199 -5.14 -8.88 5.89
CA PHE A 199 -5.20 -7.62 5.17
C PHE A 199 -5.67 -7.78 3.73
N PHE A 200 -5.23 -8.84 3.05
CA PHE A 200 -5.75 -9.24 1.74
C PHE A 200 -7.26 -9.51 1.78
N LEU A 201 -7.73 -10.29 2.76
CA LEU A 201 -9.15 -10.61 2.92
C LEU A 201 -9.99 -9.36 3.24
N VAL A 202 -9.48 -8.47 4.09
CA VAL A 202 -10.12 -7.17 4.37
C VAL A 202 -10.22 -6.34 3.08
N GLY A 203 -9.13 -6.26 2.31
CA GLY A 203 -9.14 -5.62 0.99
C GLY A 203 -10.22 -6.21 0.08
N LEU A 204 -10.28 -7.52 -0.08
CA LEU A 204 -11.31 -8.18 -0.88
C LEU A 204 -12.73 -7.92 -0.36
N ALA A 205 -12.93 -7.90 0.96
CA ALA A 205 -14.22 -7.60 1.56
C ALA A 205 -14.68 -6.17 1.19
N THR A 206 -13.78 -5.20 1.12
CA THR A 206 -14.13 -3.83 0.70
C THR A 206 -14.62 -3.76 -0.75
N ILE A 207 -14.16 -4.67 -1.63
CA ILE A 207 -14.62 -4.73 -3.04
C ILE A 207 -16.10 -5.06 -3.14
N LYS A 208 -16.60 -5.93 -2.26
CA LYS A 208 -18.01 -6.37 -2.28
C LYS A 208 -18.97 -5.28 -1.81
N VAL A 209 -18.46 -4.26 -1.11
CA VAL A 209 -19.31 -3.22 -0.52
C VAL A 209 -19.53 -2.07 -1.51
N LYS A 210 -20.51 -2.30 -2.38
CA LYS A 210 -21.31 -1.34 -3.15
C LYS A 210 -20.64 -0.70 -4.38
N ASP A 211 -21.05 -1.18 -5.57
CA ASP A 211 -20.89 -0.47 -6.84
C ASP A 211 -21.93 0.67 -6.89
N GLU A 212 -21.67 1.75 -6.15
CA GLU A 212 -22.44 2.98 -6.27
C GLU A 212 -22.01 3.74 -7.54
N PRO A 213 -22.96 4.38 -8.24
CA PRO A 213 -22.61 5.37 -9.25
C PRO A 213 -21.78 6.49 -8.60
N LEU A 214 -20.96 7.13 -9.44
CA LEU A 214 -20.03 8.15 -9.01
C LEU A 214 -20.72 9.36 -8.36
#